data_AF-A0AAV4P3S8-F1
#
_entry.id   AF-A0AAV4P3S8-F1
#
_cell.length_a   1.000
_cell.length_b   1.000
_cell.length_c   1.000
_cell.angle_alpha   90.00
_cell.angle_beta   90.00
_cell.angle_gamma   90.00
#
_symmetry.space_group_name_H-M   'P 1'
#
loop_
_entity.id
_entity.type
_entity.pdbx_description
1 polymer ?
#
loop_
_entity_poly.entity_id
_entity_poly.type
_entity_poly.pdbx_seq_one_letter_code
_entity_poly.pdbx_strand_id
1 'polypeptide(L)'
;MAFFHPKRWKTFITSRTSKILETLPSNSCHYVSPKENPADIATRGINPQNLGSCRLGWHRPNFHQDFNYWPLEDPASERIPEELLQ
;
A
#
# COMPACT_ATOMS: atom_id res chain seq x y z
N MET A 1 19.02 7.62 7.83
CA MET A 1 17.63 8.03 8.09
C MET A 1 16.90 6.84 8.68
N ALA A 2 16.40 6.96 9.91
CA ALA A 2 15.88 5.85 10.68
C ALA A 2 14.35 5.79 10.56
N PHE A 3 13.85 4.80 9.82
CA PHE A 3 12.47 4.36 9.96
C PHE A 3 12.53 2.87 10.30
N PHE A 4 11.74 2.45 11.28
CA PHE A 4 11.53 1.07 11.75
C PHE A 4 12.57 0.48 12.71
N HIS A 5 12.30 0.59 14.02
CA HIS A 5 12.97 -0.20 15.06
C HIS A 5 12.14 -1.48 15.35
N PRO A 6 12.58 -2.68 14.90
CA PRO A 6 11.82 -3.94 15.03
C PRO A 6 11.59 -4.44 16.47
N LYS A 7 12.13 -3.73 17.47
CA LYS A 7 11.96 -4.03 18.90
C LYS A 7 10.58 -3.65 19.47
N ARG A 8 9.76 -2.91 18.72
CA ARG A 8 8.44 -2.44 19.16
C ARG A 8 7.28 -3.37 18.80
N TRP A 9 7.50 -4.38 17.96
CA TRP A 9 6.43 -5.20 17.42
C TRP A 9 6.36 -6.58 18.07
N LYS A 10 5.15 -7.15 18.15
CA LYS A 10 4.94 -8.54 18.56
C LYS A 10 5.76 -9.45 17.63
N THR A 11 6.36 -10.51 18.16
CA THR A 11 7.24 -11.45 17.43
C THR A 11 6.69 -11.90 16.09
N PHE A 12 5.37 -12.11 16.02
CA PHE A 12 4.67 -12.50 14.79
C PHE A 12 4.75 -11.43 13.68
N ILE A 13 4.63 -10.14 14.03
CA ILE A 13 4.77 -9.05 13.07
C ILE A 13 6.23 -8.96 12.62
N THR A 14 7.19 -9.01 13.56
CA THR A 14 8.63 -8.94 13.23
C THR A 14 9.04 -10.06 12.27
N SER A 15 8.70 -11.32 12.58
CA SER A 15 9.05 -12.46 11.73
C SER A 15 8.50 -12.34 10.30
N ARG A 16 7.26 -11.87 10.15
CA ARG A 16 6.66 -11.68 8.83
C ARG A 16 7.25 -10.50 8.07
N THR A 17 7.48 -9.38 8.75
CA THR A 17 8.01 -8.19 8.09
C THR A 17 9.45 -8.39 7.66
N SER A 18 10.28 -9.06 8.48
CA SER A 18 11.64 -9.46 8.08
C SER A 18 11.62 -10.31 6.81
N LYS A 19 10.76 -11.32 6.75
CA LYS A 19 10.65 -12.18 5.56
C LYS A 19 10.21 -11.43 4.31
N ILE A 20 9.30 -10.47 4.45
CA ILE A 20 8.86 -9.60 3.35
C ILE A 20 10.03 -8.73 2.87
N LEU A 21 10.75 -8.08 3.79
CA LEU A 21 11.87 -7.20 3.48
C LEU A 21 13.09 -7.94 2.91
N GLU A 22 13.30 -9.20 3.29
CA GLU A 22 14.34 -10.06 2.70
C GLU A 22 14.01 -10.48 1.26
N THR A 23 12.72 -10.64 0.94
CA THR A 23 12.26 -11.14 -0.37
C THR A 23 12.13 -10.01 -1.39
N LEU A 24 11.82 -8.80 -0.95
CA LEU A 24 11.56 -7.65 -1.81
C LEU A 24 12.82 -6.83 -2.07
N PRO A 25 13.01 -6.29 -3.29
CA PRO A 25 14.04 -5.29 -3.54
C PRO A 25 13.82 -4.07 -2.63
N SER A 26 14.90 -3.45 -2.18
CA SER A 26 14.81 -2.18 -1.46
C SER A 26 14.01 -1.16 -2.28
N ASN A 27 13.05 -0.49 -1.65
CA ASN A 27 12.17 0.52 -2.26
C ASN A 27 11.12 0.00 -3.25
N SER A 28 10.69 -1.27 -3.19
CA SER A 28 9.62 -1.77 -4.07
C SER A 28 8.19 -1.51 -3.56
N CYS A 29 8.04 -1.07 -2.31
CA CYS A 29 6.73 -0.74 -1.73
C CYS A 29 6.56 0.77 -1.70
N HIS A 30 5.69 1.26 -2.57
CA HIS A 30 5.33 2.66 -2.64
C HIS A 30 3.86 2.84 -2.25
N TYR A 31 3.54 3.99 -1.68
CA TYR A 31 2.17 4.31 -1.28
C TYR A 31 1.32 4.68 -2.51
N VAL A 32 0.13 4.08 -2.62
CA VAL A 32 -0.93 4.51 -3.55
C VAL A 32 -2.09 5.01 -2.69
N SER A 33 -2.65 6.17 -3.03
CA SER A 33 -3.83 6.67 -2.34
C SER A 33 -4.98 5.65 -2.41
N PRO A 34 -5.83 5.51 -1.36
CA PRO A 34 -6.93 4.56 -1.38
C PRO A 34 -7.88 4.73 -2.58
N LYS A 35 -8.05 5.97 -3.05
CA LYS A 35 -8.89 6.31 -4.22
C LYS A 35 -8.31 5.80 -5.54
N GLU A 36 -7.01 5.58 -5.60
CA GLU A 36 -6.29 5.13 -6.79
C GLU A 36 -5.79 3.69 -6.68
N ASN A 37 -6.01 3.05 -5.52
CA ASN A 37 -5.61 1.67 -5.28
C ASN A 37 -6.69 0.69 -5.77
N PRO A 38 -6.48 -0.02 -6.90
CA PRO A 38 -7.44 -1.01 -7.38
C PRO A 38 -7.69 -2.15 -6.40
N ALA A 39 -6.72 -2.48 -5.54
CA ALA A 39 -6.88 -3.53 -4.52
C ALA A 39 -7.84 -3.11 -3.39
N ASP A 40 -7.98 -1.80 -3.13
CA ASP A 40 -8.93 -1.28 -2.13
C ASP A 40 -10.38 -1.63 -2.53
N ILE A 41 -10.71 -1.54 -3.82
CA ILE A 41 -12.03 -1.91 -4.35
C ILE A 41 -12.35 -3.39 -4.09
N ALA A 42 -11.39 -4.27 -4.35
CA ALA A 42 -11.57 -5.71 -4.16
C ALA A 42 -11.73 -6.07 -2.67
N THR A 43 -10.98 -5.41 -1.79
CA THR A 43 -10.92 -5.74 -0.35
C THR A 43 -12.02 -5.09 0.48
N ARG A 44 -12.46 -3.86 0.14
CA ARG A 44 -13.63 -3.21 0.76
C ARG A 44 -14.96 -3.80 0.29
N GLY A 45 -14.93 -4.49 -0.85
CA GLY A 45 -16.10 -5.06 -1.49
C GLY A 45 -16.75 -4.05 -2.44
N ILE A 46 -16.91 -4.47 -3.69
CA ILE A 46 -17.71 -3.78 -4.69
C ILE A 46 -18.98 -4.59 -4.94
N ASN A 47 -20.11 -3.91 -5.08
CA ASN A 47 -21.34 -4.57 -5.51
C ASN A 47 -21.10 -5.23 -6.88
N PRO A 48 -21.40 -6.53 -7.07
CA PRO A 48 -21.19 -7.22 -8.34
C PRO A 48 -21.80 -6.52 -9.56
N GLN A 49 -22.94 -5.84 -9.39
CA GLN A 49 -23.58 -5.07 -10.47
C GLN A 49 -22.73 -3.87 -10.92
N ASN A 50 -21.99 -3.26 -9.99
CA ASN A 50 -21.13 -2.11 -10.26
C ASN A 50 -19.73 -2.52 -10.74
N LEU A 51 -19.38 -3.81 -10.62
CA LEU A 51 -18.07 -4.33 -11.01
C LEU A 51 -17.82 -4.11 -12.50
N GLY A 52 -18.79 -4.35 -13.38
CA GLY A 52 -18.63 -4.16 -14.83
C GLY A 52 -18.29 -2.72 -15.23
N SER A 53 -18.79 -1.73 -14.48
CA SER A 53 -18.50 -0.30 -14.68
C SER A 53 -17.26 0.18 -13.91
N CYS A 54 -16.60 -0.69 -13.15
CA CYS A 54 -15.49 -0.30 -12.29
C CYS A 54 -14.21 -0.06 -13.10
N ARG A 55 -14.02 1.17 -13.54
CA ARG A 55 -12.84 1.53 -14.35
C ARG A 55 -11.53 1.25 -13.60
N LEU A 56 -11.46 1.58 -12.32
CA LEU A 56 -10.23 1.41 -11.53
C LEU A 56 -9.86 -0.07 -11.33
N GLY A 57 -10.83 -0.98 -11.18
CA GLY A 57 -10.57 -2.40 -10.97
C GLY A 57 -10.11 -3.15 -12.23
N TRP A 58 -10.57 -2.73 -13.42
CA TRP A 58 -10.24 -3.40 -14.68
C TRP A 58 -9.09 -2.76 -15.44
N HIS A 59 -8.91 -1.44 -15.33
CA HIS A 59 -7.84 -0.74 -16.04
C HIS A 59 -6.57 -0.71 -15.21
N ARG A 60 -5.45 -0.99 -15.87
CA ARG A 60 -4.13 -0.92 -15.26
C ARG A 60 -3.78 0.56 -15.02
N PRO A 61 -3.42 0.95 -13.78
CA PRO A 61 -2.89 2.28 -13.52
C PRO A 61 -1.59 2.56 -14.31
N ASN A 62 -1.37 3.81 -14.70
CA ASN A 62 -0.19 4.21 -15.49
C ASN A 62 1.14 3.93 -14.74
N PHE A 63 1.12 4.03 -13.41
CA PHE A 63 2.28 3.75 -12.56
C PHE A 63 2.72 2.27 -12.55
N HIS A 64 1.90 1.35 -13.09
CA HIS A 64 2.35 -0.04 -13.31
C HIS A 64 3.24 -0.19 -14.55
N GLN A 65 3.23 0.78 -15.47
CA GLN A 65 4.03 0.74 -16.70
C GLN A 65 5.34 1.50 -16.53
N ASP A 66 5.30 2.65 -15.85
CA ASP A 66 6.47 3.47 -15.56
C ASP A 66 6.33 4.13 -14.19
N PHE A 67 7.38 3.99 -13.37
CA PHE A 67 7.48 4.57 -12.03
C PHE A 67 7.43 6.10 -12.03
N ASN A 68 7.72 6.77 -13.16
CA ASN A 68 7.56 8.22 -13.29
C ASN A 68 6.11 8.69 -13.12
N TYR A 69 5.13 7.80 -13.31
CA TYR A 69 3.72 8.08 -13.09
C TYR A 69 3.24 7.68 -11.69
N TRP A 70 4.13 7.24 -10.82
CA TRP A 70 3.77 6.93 -9.44
C TRP A 70 3.16 8.17 -8.79
N PRO A 71 1.99 8.07 -8.15
CA PRO A 71 1.38 9.22 -7.50
C PRO A 71 2.34 9.75 -6.43
N LEU A 72 2.84 10.96 -6.64
CA LEU A 72 3.68 11.66 -5.66
C LEU A 72 2.88 11.76 -4.36
N GLU A 73 3.55 11.54 -3.22
CA GLU A 73 2.90 11.56 -1.91
C GLU A 73 2.08 12.86 -1.76
N ASP A 74 0.80 12.72 -1.40
CA ASP A 74 0.02 13.85 -0.94
C ASP A 74 0.66 14.32 0.39
N PRO A 75 1.19 15.54 0.49
CA PRO A 75 1.74 16.05 1.74
C PRO A 75 0.69 16.12 2.87
N ALA A 76 -0.61 16.00 2.54
CA ALA A 76 -1.71 15.89 3.49
C ALA A 76 -2.09 14.45 3.86
N SER A 77 -1.40 13.42 3.34
CA SER A 77 -1.55 12.05 3.82
C SER A 77 -1.07 11.98 5.27
N GLU A 78 -2.00 12.08 6.22
CA GLU A 78 -1.72 11.92 7.65
C GLU A 78 -0.88 10.67 7.87
N ARG A 79 0.38 10.86 8.27
CA ARG A 79 1.16 9.78 8.88
C ARG A 79 0.38 9.37 10.12
N ILE A 80 -0.26 8.21 10.07
CA ILE A 80 -0.84 7.58 11.26
C ILE A 80 0.27 7.57 12.32
N PRO A 81 0.09 8.24 13.47
CA PRO A 81 1.07 8.21 14.53
C PRO A 81 1.37 6.74 14.89
N GLU A 82 2.64 6.37 14.97
CA GLU A 82 3.11 5.01 15.30
C GLU A 82 2.50 4.46 16.60
N GLU A 83 2.04 5.36 17.46
CA GLU A 83 1.35 5.09 18.72
C GLU A 83 -0.09 4.55 18.58
N LEU A 84 -0.72 4.68 17.41
CA LEU A 84 -2.02 4.06 17.10
C LEU A 84 -1.91 2.64 16.50
N LEU A 85 -0.70 2.16 16.21
CA LEU A 85 -0.44 0.83 15.65
C LEU A 85 -0.22 -0.27 16.73
N GLN A 86 -0.55 0.01 18.01
CA GLN A 86 -0.36 -0.91 19.15
C GLN A 86 -1.51 -1.91 19.33
#